data_AF-A0A2K3KND8-F1
#
_entry.id   AF-A0A2K3KND8-F1
#
_cell.length_a   1.000
_cell.length_b   1.000
_cell.length_c   1.000
_cell.angle_alpha   90.00
_cell.angle_beta   90.00
_cell.angle_gamma   90.00
#
_symmetry.space_group_name_H-M   'P 1'
#
loop_
_entity.id
_entity.type
_entity.pdbx_description
1 polymer ?
#
loop_
_entity_poly.entity_id
_entity_poly.type
_entity_poly.pdbx_seq_one_letter_code
_entity_poly.pdbx_strand_id
1 'polypeptide(L)' 'RIMARAFEFIKDITDRKDLWKVAVKVKDKWSGTKDGKEYFEIVVVDSN' A
#
# COMPACT_ATOMS: atom_id res chain seq x y z
N ARG A 1 -2.08 -25.30 13.23
CA ARG A 1 -1.29 -24.05 13.16
C ARG A 1 -1.94 -23.15 12.11
N ILE A 2 -2.52 -22.01 12.48
CA ILE A 2 -2.96 -21.01 11.49
C ILE A 2 -1.67 -20.36 10.99
N MET A 3 -1.27 -20.60 9.75
CA MET A 3 -0.15 -19.88 9.15
C MET A 3 -0.54 -18.41 9.05
N ALA A 4 0.13 -17.54 9.81
CA ALA A 4 0.04 -16.11 9.59
C ALA A 4 0.42 -15.87 8.12
N ARG A 5 -0.47 -15.23 7.36
CA ARG A 5 -0.19 -14.89 5.97
C ARG A 5 1.01 -13.95 5.98
N ALA A 6 2.13 -14.38 5.41
CA ALA A 6 3.31 -13.54 5.32
C ALA A 6 2.95 -12.23 4.59
N PHE A 7 3.36 -11.12 5.19
CA PHE A 7 3.28 -9.78 4.62
C PHE A 7 4.63 -9.10 4.85
N GLU A 8 4.90 -8.10 4.04
CA GLU A 8 6.16 -7.36 4.03
C GLU A 8 5.92 -5.92 4.46
N PHE A 9 6.99 -5.24 4.85
CA PHE A 9 6.95 -3.83 5.21
C PHE A 9 7.15 -2.95 3.98
N ILE A 10 6.65 -1.72 4.04
CA ILE A 10 6.76 -0.72 2.98
C ILE A 10 8.22 -0.46 2.63
N LYS A 11 9.12 -0.45 3.63
CA LYS A 11 10.57 -0.28 3.45
C LYS A 11 11.23 -1.35 2.58
N ASP A 12 10.60 -2.52 2.46
CA ASP A 12 11.17 -3.65 1.72
C ASP A 12 10.76 -3.61 0.24
N ILE A 13 9.78 -2.78 -0.14
CA ILE A 13 9.29 -2.68 -1.53
C ILE A 13 10.42 -2.20 -2.45
N THR A 14 10.68 -2.99 -3.48
CA THR A 14 11.66 -2.72 -4.53
C THR A 14 11.15 -3.21 -5.88
N ASP A 15 11.81 -2.78 -6.96
CA ASP A 15 11.47 -3.18 -8.33
C ASP A 15 12.03 -4.57 -8.72
N ARG A 16 12.57 -5.34 -7.77
CA ARG A 16 13.21 -6.64 -8.03
C ARG A 16 12.23 -7.80 -8.17
N LYS A 17 10.94 -7.56 -7.94
CA LYS A 17 9.89 -8.59 -8.02
C LYS A 17 8.57 -7.96 -8.46
N ASP A 18 7.72 -8.79 -9.05
CA ASP A 18 6.49 -8.32 -9.70
C ASP A 18 5.33 -8.05 -8.74
N LEU A 19 5.29 -8.72 -7.57
CA LEU A 19 4.14 -8.69 -6.66
C LEU A 19 4.57 -8.57 -5.20
N TRP A 20 3.95 -7.66 -4.47
CA TRP A 20 4.14 -7.44 -3.03
C TRP A 20 2.83 -7.64 -2.27
N LYS A 21 2.94 -8.10 -1.02
CA LYS A 21 1.80 -8.14 -0.09
C LYS A 21 2.15 -7.39 1.19
N VAL A 22 1.43 -6.30 1.46
CA VAL A 22 1.67 -5.43 2.62
C VAL A 22 0.43 -5.31 3.49
N ALA A 23 0.63 -5.15 4.80
CA ALA A 23 -0.42 -4.84 5.76
C ALA A 23 -0.27 -3.39 6.20
N VAL A 24 -1.28 -2.55 5.93
CA VAL A 24 -1.18 -1.10 6.13
C VAL A 24 -2.44 -0.52 6.79
N LYS A 25 -2.28 0.61 7.47
CA LYS A 25 -3.37 1.48 7.94
C LYS A 25 -3.42 2.74 7.08
N VAL A 26 -4.62 3.09 6.62
CA VAL A 26 -4.86 4.38 5.94
C VAL A 26 -4.84 5.50 6.98
N LYS A 27 -4.01 6.51 6.74
CA LYS A 27 -3.89 7.73 7.56
C LYS A 27 -4.73 8.87 7.00
N ASP A 28 -4.72 9.02 5.69
CA ASP A 28 -5.43 10.07 4.98
C ASP A 28 -5.82 9.61 3.58
N LYS A 29 -6.86 10.21 3.01
CA LYS A 29 -7.37 9.93 1.67
C LYS A 29 -8.07 11.16 1.09
N TRP A 30 -7.73 11.53 -0.13
CA TRP A 30 -8.45 12.56 -0.89
C TRP A 30 -8.64 12.15 -2.35
N SER A 31 -9.58 12.82 -3.02
CA SER A 31 -9.85 12.65 -4.45
C SER A 31 -9.16 13.75 -5.25
N GLY A 32 -8.72 13.41 -6.45
CA GLY A 32 -8.20 14.36 -7.43
C GLY A 32 -8.75 14.07 -8.82
N THR A 33 -8.58 15.03 -9.72
CA THR A 33 -8.88 14.87 -11.14
C THR A 33 -7.64 15.19 -11.95
N LYS A 34 -7.22 14.30 -12.84
CA LYS A 34 -6.09 14.48 -13.74
C LYS A 34 -6.46 13.95 -15.12
N ASP A 35 -6.23 14.76 -16.15
CA ASP A 35 -6.60 14.46 -17.54
C ASP A 35 -8.08 14.05 -17.69
N GLY A 36 -8.97 14.69 -16.91
CA GLY A 36 -10.40 14.40 -16.89
C GLY A 36 -10.79 13.08 -16.19
N LYS A 37 -9.84 12.36 -15.59
CA LYS A 37 -10.08 11.13 -14.84
C LYS A 37 -9.99 11.37 -13.35
N GLU A 38 -10.96 10.83 -12.62
CA GLU A 38 -10.95 10.82 -11.16
C GLU A 38 -9.97 9.78 -10.63
N TYR A 39 -9.27 10.11 -9.55
CA TYR A 39 -8.40 9.20 -8.83
C TYR A 39 -8.45 9.50 -7.32
N PHE A 40 -7.94 8.56 -6.53
CA PHE A 40 -7.71 8.76 -5.11
C PHE A 40 -6.22 8.73 -4.80
N GLU A 41 -5.79 9.65 -3.95
CA GLU A 41 -4.49 9.61 -3.30
C GLU A 41 -4.70 9.20 -1.83
N ILE A 42 -3.78 8.39 -1.31
CA ILE A 42 -3.89 7.79 0.02
C ILE A 42 -2.52 7.83 0.69
N VAL A 43 -2.48 8.29 1.93
CA VAL A 43 -1.32 8.12 2.81
C VAL A 43 -1.53 6.86 3.64
N VAL A 44 -0.61 5.91 3.57
CA VAL A 44 -0.64 4.67 4.32
C VAL A 44 0.62 4.53 5.18
N VAL A 45 0.48 3.85 6.31
CA VAL A 45 1.61 3.45 7.18
C VAL A 45 1.51 1.97 7.50
N ASP A 46 2.64 1.29 7.64
CA ASP A 46 2.70 -0.05 8.22
C ASP A 46 3.00 0.04 9.72
N SER A 47 3.24 -1.10 10.36
CA SER A 47 3.46 -1.21 11.80
C SER A 47 4.93 -1.11 12.23
N ASN A 48 5.86 -0.84 11.31
CA ASN A 48 7.30 -0.82 11.61
C ASN A 48 7.79 0.55 12.09
#